data_AF-A0A9E4KS99-F1
#
_entry.id   AF-A0A9E4KS99-F1
#
_cell.length_a   1.000
_cell.length_b   1.000
_cell.length_c   1.000
_cell.angle_alpha   90.00
_cell.angle_beta   90.00
_cell.angle_gamma   90.00
#
_symmetry.space_group_name_H-M   'P 1'
#
loop_
_entity.id
_entity.type
_entity.pdbx_description
1 polymer ?
#
loop_
_entity_poly.entity_id
_entity_poly.type
_entity_poly.pdbx_seq_one_letter_code
_entity_poly.pdbx_strand_id
1 'polypeptide(L)'
;MTLGNIGRGIRDAITGSITGAGSVVESTIDAARNSTINALRTSKETLTGIEELVRDVIKGAIQATNDVGTELASTVKGSVIGIIRGAGEVSTVTVGVVSDTVRAAIRGTGEVGGDVATVARGAAEGAMETTKSLGLRAEDMAFSVAQGAIQGTRDVGGDLASTAKDTIKGTITGTQEVGGSVIEAVEDSARGLVSGASNVGGDVASVTRSAMEGAIAATGSVSVKLQDAAFSAARGTIHGARDVGGDLGATARDAISGTITGTHQVSGNVVSALEDSARGLVKGTAEVGGDVANVARNAVESAIEGAKQIGVRAEDAASATANGAVSAAGAFGETTVKAVTDAVSGTISGITVVLRAPYKNDDRS
;
A
#
# COMPACT_ATOMS: atom_id res chain seq x y z
N MET A 1 18.87 -22.47 -0.30
CA MET A 1 18.97 -23.27 0.94
C MET A 1 17.94 -24.40 0.90
N THR A 2 18.17 -25.50 1.61
CA THR A 2 17.25 -26.65 1.68
C THR A 2 16.11 -26.42 2.67
N LEU A 3 14.91 -26.94 2.40
CA LEU A 3 13.77 -26.95 3.33
C LEU A 3 14.11 -27.75 4.60
N GLY A 4 13.63 -27.26 5.74
CA GLY A 4 13.56 -28.02 6.98
C GLY A 4 12.48 -29.11 6.92
N ASN A 5 12.35 -29.88 7.99
CA ASN A 5 11.40 -31.00 8.06
C ASN A 5 9.95 -30.53 7.94
N ILE A 6 9.66 -29.35 8.48
CA ILE A 6 8.32 -28.75 8.45
C ILE A 6 8.00 -28.29 7.03
N GLY A 7 8.91 -27.55 6.40
CA GLY A 7 8.75 -27.07 5.03
C GLY A 7 8.58 -28.22 4.03
N ARG A 8 9.30 -29.33 4.19
CA ARG A 8 9.11 -30.53 3.34
C ARG A 8 7.72 -31.15 3.54
N GLY A 9 7.26 -31.28 4.78
CA GLY A 9 5.91 -31.80 5.08
C GLY A 9 4.80 -30.91 4.52
N ILE A 10 4.94 -29.58 4.65
CA ILE A 10 4.04 -28.59 4.04
C ILE A 10 4.03 -28.74 2.52
N ARG A 11 5.22 -28.81 1.90
CA ARG A 11 5.35 -28.93 0.46
C ARG A 11 4.61 -30.16 -0.05
N ASP A 12 4.90 -31.32 0.52
CA ASP A 12 4.33 -32.59 0.08
C ASP A 12 2.81 -32.63 0.30
N ALA A 13 2.32 -32.06 1.42
CA ALA A 13 0.88 -31.93 1.69
C ALA A 13 0.19 -31.02 0.67
N ILE A 14 0.76 -29.84 0.37
CA ILE A 14 0.20 -28.89 -0.58
C ILE A 14 0.25 -29.47 -2.01
N THR A 15 1.38 -30.06 -2.43
CA THR A 15 1.50 -30.72 -3.73
C THR A 15 0.45 -31.81 -3.90
N GLY A 16 0.25 -32.66 -2.88
CA GLY A 16 -0.80 -33.68 -2.87
C GLY A 16 -2.20 -33.08 -3.05
N SER A 17 -2.53 -32.05 -2.27
CA SER A 17 -3.83 -31.38 -2.34
C SER A 17 -4.08 -30.63 -3.66
N ILE A 18 -3.08 -29.95 -4.22
CA ILE A 18 -3.19 -29.25 -5.51
C ILE A 18 -3.53 -30.23 -6.62
N THR A 19 -2.91 -31.42 -6.63
CA THR A 19 -3.21 -32.45 -7.63
C THR A 19 -4.58 -33.08 -7.44
N GLY A 20 -5.16 -32.99 -6.23
CA GLY A 20 -6.43 -33.62 -5.86
C GLY A 20 -7.62 -32.65 -5.85
N ALA A 21 -7.98 -32.04 -6.99
CA ALA A 21 -9.22 -31.27 -7.25
C ALA A 21 -9.75 -30.27 -6.19
N GLY A 22 -8.98 -29.98 -5.13
CA GLY A 22 -9.38 -29.14 -4.00
C GLY A 22 -9.00 -27.67 -4.20
N SER A 23 -9.57 -26.79 -3.37
CA SER A 23 -9.14 -25.39 -3.33
C SER A 23 -7.69 -25.31 -2.83
N VAL A 24 -6.80 -24.79 -3.68
CA VAL A 24 -5.37 -24.58 -3.36
C VAL A 24 -5.21 -23.69 -2.13
N VAL A 25 -6.03 -22.62 -2.04
CA VAL A 25 -5.98 -21.67 -0.93
C VAL A 25 -6.36 -22.36 0.38
N GLU A 26 -7.52 -23.03 0.44
CA GLU A 26 -7.99 -23.66 1.68
C GLU A 26 -7.06 -24.78 2.16
N SER A 27 -6.58 -25.60 1.23
CA SER A 27 -5.63 -26.67 1.54
C SER A 27 -4.31 -26.11 2.09
N THR A 28 -3.86 -24.98 1.53
CA THR A 28 -2.65 -24.30 2.01
C THR A 28 -2.87 -23.69 3.40
N ILE A 29 -4.03 -23.08 3.64
CA ILE A 29 -4.42 -22.54 4.95
C ILE A 29 -4.35 -23.66 5.99
N ASP A 30 -5.01 -24.79 5.75
CA ASP A 30 -5.05 -25.89 6.70
C ASP A 30 -3.67 -26.49 6.97
N ALA A 31 -2.86 -26.70 5.92
CA ALA A 31 -1.51 -27.21 6.07
C ALA A 31 -0.63 -26.25 6.89
N ALA A 32 -0.61 -24.97 6.53
CA ALA A 32 0.18 -23.94 7.20
C ALA A 32 -0.27 -23.73 8.65
N ARG A 33 -1.58 -23.70 8.89
CA ARG A 33 -2.19 -23.57 10.22
C ARG A 33 -1.85 -24.73 11.14
N ASN A 34 -2.11 -25.97 10.71
CA ASN A 34 -1.85 -27.15 11.53
C ASN A 34 -0.36 -27.30 11.85
N SER A 35 0.50 -27.01 10.89
CA SER A 35 1.95 -27.04 11.10
C SER A 35 2.40 -25.98 12.10
N THR A 36 1.88 -24.75 11.99
CA THR A 36 2.16 -23.66 12.94
C THR A 36 1.69 -24.00 14.35
N ILE A 37 0.47 -24.53 14.50
CA ILE A 37 -0.08 -24.96 15.80
C ILE A 37 0.80 -26.06 16.42
N ASN A 38 1.14 -27.09 15.64
CA ASN A 38 1.95 -28.20 16.12
C ASN A 38 3.33 -27.72 16.56
N ALA A 39 3.99 -26.91 15.74
CA ALA A 39 5.29 -26.35 16.05
C ALA A 39 5.26 -25.51 17.33
N LEU A 40 4.29 -24.60 17.46
CA LEU A 40 4.17 -23.73 18.65
C LEU A 40 3.81 -24.51 19.92
N ARG A 41 3.01 -25.58 19.83
CA ARG A 41 2.69 -26.44 20.98
C ARG A 41 3.88 -27.29 21.43
N THR A 42 4.72 -27.73 20.49
CA THR A 42 5.92 -28.50 20.77
C THR A 42 7.07 -27.60 21.26
N SER A 43 7.14 -26.35 20.82
CA SER A 43 8.24 -25.41 21.11
C SER A 43 8.11 -24.64 22.43
N LYS A 44 7.69 -25.28 23.53
CA LYS A 44 7.44 -24.64 24.84
C LYS A 44 8.61 -23.83 25.43
N GLU A 45 9.81 -23.83 24.84
CA GLU A 45 11.03 -23.29 25.45
C GLU A 45 11.77 -22.17 24.71
N THR A 46 11.48 -21.79 23.46
CA THR A 46 12.26 -20.68 22.82
C THR A 46 11.47 -19.89 21.77
N LEU A 47 11.21 -18.61 22.08
CA LEU A 47 10.63 -17.59 21.17
C LEU A 47 11.48 -17.35 19.91
N THR A 48 12.74 -17.79 19.88
CA THR A 48 13.71 -17.59 18.78
C THR A 48 13.46 -18.46 17.54
N GLY A 49 12.54 -19.44 17.59
CA GLY A 49 12.29 -20.37 16.47
C GLY A 49 11.10 -20.01 15.55
N ILE A 50 10.29 -19.00 15.91
CA ILE A 50 9.06 -18.68 15.15
C ILE A 50 9.39 -18.12 13.77
N GLU A 51 10.41 -17.28 13.64
CA GLU A 51 10.82 -16.77 12.32
C GLU A 51 11.32 -17.87 11.39
N GLU A 52 12.11 -18.82 11.90
CA GLU A 52 12.58 -19.97 11.12
C GLU A 52 11.42 -20.89 10.74
N LEU A 53 10.49 -21.13 11.66
CA LEU A 53 9.26 -21.86 11.40
C LEU A 53 8.42 -21.23 10.29
N VAL A 54 8.08 -19.94 10.43
CA VAL A 54 7.27 -19.19 9.46
C VAL A 54 7.95 -19.22 8.10
N ARG A 55 9.28 -19.01 8.06
CA ARG A 55 10.07 -19.07 6.83
C ARG A 55 10.07 -20.47 6.20
N ASP A 56 10.21 -21.53 7.00
CA ASP A 56 10.24 -22.91 6.50
C ASP A 56 8.87 -23.34 5.97
N VAL A 57 7.78 -22.97 6.66
CA VAL A 57 6.40 -23.18 6.20
C VAL A 57 6.17 -22.47 4.87
N ILE A 58 6.51 -21.19 4.76
CA ILE A 58 6.26 -20.41 3.55
C ILE A 58 7.14 -20.92 2.39
N LYS A 59 8.42 -21.22 2.62
CA LYS A 59 9.28 -21.83 1.58
C LYS A 59 8.74 -23.16 1.09
N GLY A 60 8.24 -24.00 2.01
CA GLY A 60 7.62 -25.28 1.66
C GLY A 60 6.40 -25.09 0.75
N ALA A 61 5.54 -24.15 1.12
CA ALA A 61 4.36 -23.81 0.33
C ALA A 61 4.72 -23.25 -1.05
N ILE A 62 5.68 -22.32 -1.12
CA ILE A 62 6.12 -21.74 -2.39
C ILE A 62 6.80 -22.79 -3.29
N GLN A 63 7.62 -23.69 -2.73
CA GLN A 63 8.21 -24.77 -3.52
C GLN A 63 7.14 -25.72 -4.07
N ALA A 64 6.09 -26.01 -3.32
CA ALA A 64 4.97 -26.82 -3.83
C ALA A 64 4.29 -26.14 -5.01
N THR A 65 4.15 -24.81 -4.97
CA THR A 65 3.64 -24.04 -6.11
C THR A 65 4.55 -24.13 -7.32
N ASN A 66 5.87 -23.98 -7.16
CA ASN A 66 6.84 -24.12 -8.25
C ASN A 66 6.84 -25.52 -8.87
N ASP A 67 6.65 -26.56 -8.05
CA ASP A 67 6.62 -27.95 -8.50
C ASP A 67 5.35 -28.27 -9.31
N VAL A 68 4.21 -27.63 -9.00
CA VAL A 68 2.91 -27.94 -9.62
C VAL A 68 2.42 -26.85 -10.59
N GLY A 69 3.08 -25.69 -10.63
CA GLY A 69 2.78 -24.59 -11.56
C GLY A 69 1.51 -23.80 -11.23
N THR A 70 1.14 -23.68 -9.95
CA THR A 70 -0.02 -22.88 -9.52
C THR A 70 0.31 -21.40 -9.32
N GLU A 71 -0.69 -20.57 -9.02
CA GLU A 71 -0.49 -19.14 -8.78
C GLU A 71 0.14 -18.87 -7.41
N LEU A 72 1.38 -18.37 -7.42
CA LEU A 72 2.16 -18.03 -6.22
C LEU A 72 1.42 -17.12 -5.23
N ALA A 73 0.71 -16.11 -5.73
CA ALA A 73 -0.04 -15.19 -4.89
C ALA A 73 -1.10 -15.90 -4.04
N SER A 74 -1.86 -16.83 -4.63
CA SER A 74 -2.92 -17.59 -3.96
C SER A 74 -2.36 -18.53 -2.89
N THR A 75 -1.25 -19.23 -3.17
CA THR A 75 -0.59 -20.07 -2.17
C THR A 75 0.02 -19.25 -1.04
N VAL A 76 0.63 -18.10 -1.34
CA VAL A 76 1.18 -17.22 -0.30
C VAL A 76 0.06 -16.61 0.54
N LYS A 77 -1.05 -16.17 -0.07
CA LYS A 77 -2.26 -15.73 0.64
C LYS A 77 -2.69 -16.80 1.65
N GLY A 78 -2.88 -18.04 1.20
CA GLY A 78 -3.27 -19.14 2.08
C GLY A 78 -2.25 -19.44 3.18
N SER A 79 -0.95 -19.38 2.87
CA SER A 79 0.12 -19.63 3.83
C SER A 79 0.15 -18.57 4.93
N VAL A 80 0.03 -17.30 4.55
CA VAL A 80 0.00 -16.17 5.50
C VAL A 80 -1.23 -16.29 6.40
N ILE A 81 -2.42 -16.56 5.84
CA ILE A 81 -3.64 -16.75 6.63
C ILE A 81 -3.48 -17.92 7.62
N GLY A 82 -3.00 -19.06 7.13
CA GLY A 82 -2.82 -20.27 7.94
C GLY A 82 -1.84 -20.06 9.09
N ILE A 83 -0.69 -19.44 8.82
CA ILE A 83 0.31 -19.12 9.84
C ILE A 83 -0.25 -18.19 10.90
N ILE A 84 -0.87 -17.08 10.50
CA ILE A 84 -1.37 -16.09 11.46
C ILE A 84 -2.53 -16.67 12.28
N ARG A 85 -3.48 -17.38 11.65
CA ARG A 85 -4.57 -18.07 12.39
C ARG A 85 -4.03 -19.14 13.34
N GLY A 86 -3.06 -19.93 12.89
CA GLY A 86 -2.41 -20.94 13.72
C GLY A 86 -1.69 -20.34 14.92
N ALA A 87 -1.00 -19.21 14.73
CA ALA A 87 -0.40 -18.44 15.81
C ALA A 87 -1.45 -17.89 16.79
N GLY A 88 -2.58 -17.39 16.27
CA GLY A 88 -3.73 -16.88 17.03
C GLY A 88 -4.43 -17.92 17.92
N GLU A 89 -4.38 -19.19 17.54
CA GLU A 89 -4.94 -20.29 18.33
C GLU A 89 -4.06 -20.74 19.49
N VAL A 90 -2.76 -20.46 19.42
CA VAL A 90 -1.80 -20.82 20.47
C VAL A 90 -1.45 -19.60 21.34
N SER A 91 -1.50 -18.39 20.79
CA SER A 91 -1.06 -17.16 21.44
C SER A 91 -1.76 -15.91 20.88
N THR A 92 -1.66 -14.78 21.57
CA THR A 92 -2.16 -13.50 21.06
C THR A 92 -1.30 -13.00 19.89
N VAL A 93 -1.94 -12.74 18.75
CA VAL A 93 -1.28 -12.15 17.58
C VAL A 93 -1.25 -10.64 17.72
N THR A 94 -0.06 -10.06 17.56
CA THR A 94 0.13 -8.61 17.44
C THR A 94 0.32 -8.23 15.97
N VAL A 95 0.17 -6.94 15.66
CA VAL A 95 0.47 -6.41 14.32
C VAL A 95 1.93 -6.66 13.89
N GLY A 96 2.85 -6.79 14.85
CA GLY A 96 4.25 -7.16 14.58
C GLY A 96 4.38 -8.58 14.01
N VAL A 97 3.67 -9.56 14.58
CA VAL A 97 3.65 -10.94 14.06
C VAL A 97 3.14 -10.98 12.62
N VAL A 98 2.14 -10.17 12.29
CA VAL A 98 1.63 -10.07 10.92
C VAL A 98 2.67 -9.47 9.98
N SER A 99 3.30 -8.36 10.37
CA SER A 99 4.36 -7.72 9.59
C SER A 99 5.53 -8.68 9.33
N ASP A 100 5.96 -9.41 10.36
CA ASP A 100 7.03 -10.41 10.26
C ASP A 100 6.64 -11.58 9.36
N THR A 101 5.36 -11.98 9.37
CA THR A 101 4.85 -13.02 8.48
C THR A 101 4.86 -12.57 7.02
N VAL A 102 4.43 -11.33 6.73
CA VAL A 102 4.50 -10.74 5.38
C VAL A 102 5.95 -10.63 4.92
N ARG A 103 6.84 -10.13 5.78
CA ARG A 103 8.29 -10.05 5.52
C ARG A 103 8.89 -11.41 5.22
N ALA A 104 8.55 -12.44 6.01
CA ALA A 104 9.01 -13.80 5.82
C ALA A 104 8.48 -14.42 4.52
N ALA A 105 7.24 -14.09 4.13
CA ALA A 105 6.68 -14.54 2.86
C ALA A 105 7.48 -14.03 1.67
N ILE A 106 7.77 -12.73 1.66
CA ILE A 106 8.56 -12.11 0.58
C ILE A 106 10.00 -12.64 0.55
N ARG A 107 10.63 -12.79 1.72
CA ARG A 107 11.96 -13.41 1.82
C ARG A 107 11.97 -14.82 1.24
N GLY A 108 11.00 -15.64 1.62
CA GLY A 108 10.83 -17.00 1.11
C GLY A 108 10.76 -17.02 -0.42
N THR A 109 10.02 -16.08 -1.01
CA THR A 109 9.89 -15.91 -2.47
C THR A 109 11.19 -15.51 -3.15
N GLY A 110 11.92 -14.53 -2.60
CA GLY A 110 13.21 -14.13 -3.18
C GLY A 110 14.25 -15.26 -3.15
N GLU A 111 14.25 -16.08 -2.10
CA GLU A 111 15.16 -17.22 -1.97
C GLU A 111 14.87 -18.37 -2.96
N VAL A 112 13.64 -18.48 -3.46
CA VAL A 112 13.22 -19.51 -4.43
C VAL A 112 13.00 -18.95 -5.84
N GLY A 113 13.36 -17.68 -6.06
CA GLY A 113 13.34 -17.02 -7.37
C GLY A 113 11.96 -16.66 -7.91
N GLY A 114 10.96 -16.49 -7.04
CA GLY A 114 9.60 -16.10 -7.45
C GLY A 114 9.43 -14.58 -7.63
N ASP A 115 8.29 -14.18 -8.20
CA ASP A 115 7.92 -12.76 -8.34
C ASP A 115 7.53 -12.16 -6.98
N VAL A 116 8.43 -11.33 -6.45
CA VAL A 116 8.27 -10.65 -5.16
C VAL A 116 7.07 -9.72 -5.11
N ALA A 117 6.76 -8.98 -6.19
CA ALA A 117 5.65 -8.02 -6.19
C ALA A 117 4.30 -8.75 -6.13
N THR A 118 4.14 -9.78 -6.97
CA THR A 118 2.95 -10.64 -6.98
C THR A 118 2.73 -11.33 -5.63
N VAL A 119 3.82 -11.79 -4.99
CA VAL A 119 3.76 -12.36 -3.63
C VAL A 119 3.43 -11.32 -2.58
N ALA A 120 3.98 -10.12 -2.68
CA ALA A 120 3.69 -9.04 -1.73
C ALA A 120 2.20 -8.68 -1.74
N ARG A 121 1.54 -8.74 -2.90
CA ARG A 121 0.08 -8.64 -3.00
C ARG A 121 -0.63 -9.76 -2.25
N GLY A 122 -0.33 -11.01 -2.57
CA GLY A 122 -0.98 -12.17 -1.94
C GLY A 122 -0.75 -12.23 -0.42
N ALA A 123 0.46 -11.91 0.02
CA ALA A 123 0.82 -11.83 1.43
C ALA A 123 0.07 -10.71 2.16
N ALA A 124 -0.02 -9.53 1.55
CA ALA A 124 -0.78 -8.41 2.12
C ALA A 124 -2.28 -8.73 2.20
N GLU A 125 -2.84 -9.31 1.14
CA GLU A 125 -4.25 -9.74 1.10
C GLU A 125 -4.56 -10.78 2.18
N GLY A 126 -3.72 -11.81 2.29
CA GLY A 126 -3.87 -12.85 3.31
C GLY A 126 -3.69 -12.32 4.73
N ALA A 127 -2.74 -11.41 4.95
CA ALA A 127 -2.58 -10.73 6.23
C ALA A 127 -3.84 -9.95 6.60
N MET A 128 -4.38 -9.15 5.68
CA MET A 128 -5.59 -8.38 5.93
C MET A 128 -6.82 -9.24 6.18
N GLU A 129 -6.95 -10.40 5.53
CA GLU A 129 -8.07 -11.33 5.77
C GLU A 129 -8.11 -11.86 7.22
N THR A 130 -6.96 -11.87 7.90
CA THR A 130 -6.87 -12.37 9.29
C THR A 130 -7.33 -11.35 10.33
N THR A 131 -7.47 -10.07 9.96
CA THR A 131 -7.88 -8.97 10.86
C THR A 131 -9.17 -9.30 11.62
N LYS A 132 -10.20 -9.74 10.90
CA LYS A 132 -11.54 -10.03 11.44
C LYS A 132 -11.53 -11.16 12.46
N SER A 133 -10.79 -12.24 12.19
CA SER A 133 -10.71 -13.39 13.10
C SER A 133 -9.90 -13.10 14.36
N LEU A 134 -9.04 -12.08 14.34
CA LEU A 134 -8.13 -11.75 15.44
C LEU A 134 -8.57 -10.53 16.24
N GLY A 135 -9.68 -9.88 15.84
CA GLY A 135 -10.15 -8.63 16.46
C GLY A 135 -9.19 -7.46 16.28
N LEU A 136 -8.31 -7.51 15.28
CA LEU A 136 -7.40 -6.42 14.94
C LEU A 136 -8.11 -5.40 14.06
N ARG A 137 -7.70 -4.14 14.21
CA ARG A 137 -8.16 -3.05 13.34
C ARG A 137 -7.47 -3.17 11.98
N ALA A 138 -8.23 -2.99 10.90
CA ALA A 138 -7.69 -3.11 9.55
C ALA A 138 -6.69 -1.97 9.26
N GLU A 139 -6.94 -0.80 9.83
CA GLU A 139 -6.10 0.40 9.76
C GLU A 139 -4.65 0.14 10.25
N ASP A 140 -4.51 -0.28 11.51
CA ASP A 140 -3.19 -0.56 12.14
C ASP A 140 -2.42 -1.68 11.42
N MET A 141 -3.17 -2.60 10.82
CA MET A 141 -2.65 -3.71 10.03
C MET A 141 -2.14 -3.25 8.66
N ALA A 142 -2.87 -2.38 7.96
CA ALA A 142 -2.49 -1.88 6.65
C ALA A 142 -1.09 -1.22 6.67
N PHE A 143 -0.84 -0.37 7.68
CA PHE A 143 0.46 0.26 7.88
C PHE A 143 1.58 -0.76 8.15
N SER A 144 1.32 -1.74 9.03
CA SER A 144 2.31 -2.75 9.44
C SER A 144 2.63 -3.76 8.33
N VAL A 145 1.62 -4.15 7.56
CA VAL A 145 1.74 -5.00 6.36
C VAL A 145 2.57 -4.30 5.30
N ALA A 146 2.29 -3.02 5.03
CA ALA A 146 3.06 -2.21 4.10
C ALA A 146 4.55 -2.12 4.47
N GLN A 147 4.88 -1.87 5.74
CA GLN A 147 6.27 -1.87 6.20
C GLN A 147 6.93 -3.23 6.09
N GLY A 148 6.24 -4.30 6.52
CA GLY A 148 6.73 -5.67 6.43
C GLY A 148 7.03 -6.07 5.00
N ALA A 149 6.19 -5.62 4.06
CA ALA A 149 6.39 -5.85 2.64
C ALA A 149 7.66 -5.17 2.10
N ILE A 150 7.83 -3.87 2.35
CA ILE A 150 9.01 -3.12 1.91
C ILE A 150 10.30 -3.66 2.53
N GLN A 151 10.27 -3.98 3.82
CA GLN A 151 11.42 -4.56 4.50
C GLN A 151 11.76 -5.94 3.93
N GLY A 152 10.75 -6.78 3.66
CA GLY A 152 10.94 -8.09 3.05
C GLY A 152 11.57 -7.99 1.66
N THR A 153 11.06 -7.09 0.82
CA THR A 153 11.60 -6.83 -0.52
C THR A 153 13.04 -6.32 -0.46
N ARG A 154 13.33 -5.41 0.48
CA ARG A 154 14.69 -4.91 0.70
C ARG A 154 15.67 -6.03 1.02
N ASP A 155 15.27 -6.94 1.91
CA ASP A 155 16.13 -8.03 2.37
C ASP A 155 16.54 -8.99 1.25
N VAL A 156 15.75 -9.06 0.17
CA VAL A 156 16.03 -9.87 -1.02
C VAL A 156 16.49 -9.05 -2.24
N GLY A 157 16.70 -7.74 -2.07
CA GLY A 157 17.13 -6.85 -3.16
C GLY A 157 16.10 -6.69 -4.28
N GLY A 158 14.80 -6.87 -3.99
CA GLY A 158 13.73 -6.75 -4.98
C GLY A 158 13.35 -5.30 -5.30
N ASP A 159 12.46 -5.13 -6.28
CA ASP A 159 11.93 -3.83 -6.66
C ASP A 159 10.87 -3.33 -5.67
N LEU A 160 11.24 -2.29 -4.91
CA LEU A 160 10.37 -1.64 -3.93
C LEU A 160 9.16 -0.95 -4.57
N ALA A 161 9.29 -0.41 -5.78
CA ALA A 161 8.23 0.32 -6.45
C ALA A 161 7.12 -0.66 -6.89
N SER A 162 7.49 -1.74 -7.58
CA SER A 162 6.55 -2.81 -7.95
C SER A 162 5.91 -3.46 -6.71
N THR A 163 6.71 -3.70 -5.66
CA THR A 163 6.19 -4.18 -4.36
C THR A 163 5.15 -3.21 -3.79
N ALA A 164 5.44 -1.92 -3.73
CA ALA A 164 4.54 -0.92 -3.18
C ALA A 164 3.18 -0.90 -3.90
N LYS A 165 3.21 -0.93 -5.24
CA LYS A 165 2.01 -0.97 -6.09
C LYS A 165 1.13 -2.18 -5.78
N ASP A 166 1.74 -3.35 -5.63
CA ASP A 166 1.01 -4.60 -5.46
C ASP A 166 0.62 -4.88 -4.00
N THR A 167 1.42 -4.44 -3.03
CA THR A 167 1.08 -4.49 -1.60
C THR A 167 -0.15 -3.64 -1.27
N ILE A 168 -0.23 -2.40 -1.75
CA ILE A 168 -1.41 -1.56 -1.48
C ILE A 168 -2.67 -2.15 -2.11
N LYS A 169 -2.57 -2.75 -3.32
CA LYS A 169 -3.68 -3.48 -3.94
C LYS A 169 -4.12 -4.66 -3.09
N GLY A 170 -3.18 -5.49 -2.62
CA GLY A 170 -3.49 -6.63 -1.73
C GLY A 170 -4.13 -6.19 -0.42
N THR A 171 -3.61 -5.11 0.17
CA THR A 171 -4.15 -4.53 1.41
C THR A 171 -5.59 -4.04 1.22
N ILE A 172 -5.86 -3.33 0.12
CA ILE A 172 -7.20 -2.84 -0.24
C ILE A 172 -8.17 -3.99 -0.50
N THR A 173 -7.78 -4.99 -1.29
CA THR A 173 -8.60 -6.17 -1.58
C THR A 173 -8.93 -6.93 -0.29
N GLY A 174 -7.92 -7.25 0.53
CA GLY A 174 -8.12 -7.97 1.78
C GLY A 174 -8.96 -7.17 2.79
N THR A 175 -8.81 -5.84 2.83
CA THR A 175 -9.67 -4.96 3.64
C THR A 175 -11.12 -5.01 3.19
N GLN A 176 -11.38 -5.02 1.88
CA GLN A 176 -12.73 -5.16 1.35
C GLN A 176 -13.34 -6.51 1.72
N GLU A 177 -12.58 -7.61 1.61
CA GLU A 177 -13.06 -8.97 1.91
C GLU A 177 -13.51 -9.12 3.37
N VAL A 178 -12.86 -8.42 4.29
CA VAL A 178 -13.24 -8.41 5.72
C VAL A 178 -14.31 -7.37 6.08
N GLY A 179 -14.69 -6.51 5.13
CA GLY A 179 -15.65 -5.41 5.34
C GLY A 179 -15.07 -4.23 6.13
N GLY A 180 -13.75 -4.02 6.07
CA GLY A 180 -13.08 -2.90 6.72
C GLY A 180 -13.16 -1.60 5.92
N SER A 181 -12.66 -0.51 6.52
CA SER A 181 -12.60 0.80 5.86
C SER A 181 -11.50 0.84 4.80
N VAL A 182 -11.87 0.63 3.54
CA VAL A 182 -10.89 0.64 2.43
C VAL A 182 -10.19 2.00 2.31
N ILE A 183 -10.89 3.09 2.59
CA ILE A 183 -10.32 4.45 2.52
C ILE A 183 -9.20 4.65 3.55
N GLU A 184 -9.41 4.18 4.79
CA GLU A 184 -8.38 4.24 5.83
C GLU A 184 -7.22 3.30 5.48
N ALA A 185 -7.51 2.09 4.98
CA ALA A 185 -6.48 1.17 4.54
C ALA A 185 -5.63 1.72 3.39
N VAL A 186 -6.19 2.50 2.45
CA VAL A 186 -5.43 3.21 1.41
C VAL A 186 -4.45 4.19 2.04
N GLU A 187 -4.92 5.02 2.96
CA GLU A 187 -4.10 6.03 3.64
C GLU A 187 -2.96 5.38 4.43
N ASP A 188 -3.27 4.41 5.27
CA ASP A 188 -2.30 3.74 6.14
C ASP A 188 -1.32 2.85 5.38
N SER A 189 -1.76 2.20 4.29
CA SER A 189 -0.86 1.48 3.39
C SER A 189 0.12 2.43 2.73
N ALA A 190 -0.36 3.54 2.15
CA ALA A 190 0.50 4.51 1.48
C ALA A 190 1.52 5.11 2.47
N ARG A 191 1.06 5.44 3.69
CA ARG A 191 1.92 5.89 4.79
C ARG A 191 2.99 4.85 5.14
N GLY A 192 2.58 3.60 5.35
CA GLY A 192 3.49 2.50 5.71
C GLY A 192 4.51 2.18 4.60
N LEU A 193 4.11 2.27 3.34
CA LEU A 193 5.00 2.05 2.20
C LEU A 193 6.08 3.13 2.10
N VAL A 194 5.69 4.40 2.20
CA VAL A 194 6.62 5.55 2.14
C VAL A 194 7.57 5.55 3.34
N SER A 195 7.05 5.38 4.55
CA SER A 195 7.88 5.29 5.77
C SER A 195 8.81 4.09 5.69
N GLY A 196 8.30 2.93 5.26
CA GLY A 196 9.08 1.71 5.06
C GLY A 196 10.22 1.93 4.08
N ALA A 197 9.95 2.55 2.93
CA ALA A 197 10.95 2.80 1.89
C ALA A 197 12.07 3.70 2.40
N SER A 198 11.73 4.77 3.11
CA SER A 198 12.73 5.65 3.71
C SER A 198 13.58 4.95 4.78
N ASN A 199 12.94 4.17 5.67
CA ASN A 199 13.63 3.45 6.74
C ASN A 199 14.65 2.43 6.22
N VAL A 200 14.38 1.85 5.04
CA VAL A 200 15.32 0.94 4.40
C VAL A 200 16.34 1.63 3.49
N GLY A 201 16.27 2.95 3.31
CA GLY A 201 17.11 3.69 2.36
C GLY A 201 16.78 3.36 0.89
N GLY A 202 15.50 3.12 0.62
CA GLY A 202 14.94 2.93 -0.72
C GLY A 202 14.64 4.25 -1.42
N ASP A 203 14.25 4.15 -2.69
CA ASP A 203 13.81 5.30 -3.48
C ASP A 203 12.36 5.67 -3.11
N VAL A 204 12.22 6.67 -2.24
CA VAL A 204 10.93 7.17 -1.77
C VAL A 204 10.09 7.75 -2.91
N ALA A 205 10.71 8.33 -3.93
CA ALA A 205 10.00 8.92 -5.07
C ALA A 205 9.29 7.85 -5.89
N SER A 206 10.00 6.76 -6.24
CA SER A 206 9.40 5.65 -6.98
C SER A 206 8.34 4.92 -6.16
N VAL A 207 8.57 4.70 -4.86
CA VAL A 207 7.57 4.08 -3.98
C VAL A 207 6.33 4.96 -3.83
N THR A 208 6.49 6.27 -3.69
CA THR A 208 5.36 7.22 -3.63
C THR A 208 4.51 7.13 -4.89
N ARG A 209 5.14 7.22 -6.08
CA ARG A 209 4.45 7.06 -7.37
C ARG A 209 3.70 5.73 -7.45
N SER A 210 4.36 4.63 -7.12
CA SER A 210 3.77 3.29 -7.20
C SER A 210 2.67 3.04 -6.18
N ALA A 211 2.75 3.61 -4.97
CA ALA A 211 1.68 3.55 -3.99
C ALA A 211 0.43 4.26 -4.49
N MET A 212 0.57 5.45 -5.09
CA MET A 212 -0.54 6.17 -5.73
C MET A 212 -1.14 5.37 -6.90
N GLU A 213 -0.28 4.85 -7.79
CA GLU A 213 -0.74 4.01 -8.89
C GLU A 213 -1.49 2.78 -8.41
N GLY A 214 -0.99 2.10 -7.39
CA GLY A 214 -1.59 0.90 -6.81
C GLY A 214 -2.94 1.19 -6.16
N ALA A 215 -3.04 2.27 -5.38
CA ALA A 215 -4.28 2.70 -4.75
C ALA A 215 -5.37 3.01 -5.78
N ILE A 216 -5.01 3.76 -6.84
CA ILE A 216 -5.95 4.10 -7.91
C ILE A 216 -6.30 2.88 -8.76
N ALA A 217 -5.33 2.03 -9.08
CA ALA A 217 -5.58 0.80 -9.82
C ALA A 217 -6.52 -0.15 -9.05
N ALA A 218 -6.41 -0.18 -7.72
CA ALA A 218 -7.26 -1.01 -6.88
C ALA A 218 -8.74 -0.66 -6.99
N THR A 219 -9.11 0.60 -7.27
CA THR A 219 -10.52 1.02 -7.37
C THR A 219 -11.30 0.32 -8.49
N GLY A 220 -10.62 -0.29 -9.47
CA GLY A 220 -11.29 -1.14 -10.46
C GLY A 220 -11.78 -2.48 -9.90
N SER A 221 -11.24 -2.91 -8.76
CA SER A 221 -11.55 -4.18 -8.09
C SER A 221 -12.33 -4.01 -6.77
N VAL A 222 -12.51 -2.77 -6.31
CA VAL A 222 -13.20 -2.45 -5.06
C VAL A 222 -14.25 -1.35 -5.25
N SER A 223 -15.25 -1.31 -4.38
CA SER A 223 -16.34 -0.32 -4.45
C SER A 223 -15.94 1.05 -3.88
N VAL A 224 -14.84 1.62 -4.36
CA VAL A 224 -14.30 2.92 -3.94
C VAL A 224 -14.22 3.86 -5.13
N LYS A 225 -14.53 5.14 -4.91
CA LYS A 225 -14.35 6.16 -5.96
C LYS A 225 -12.87 6.42 -6.15
N LEU A 226 -12.47 6.56 -7.42
CA LEU A 226 -11.10 6.89 -7.80
C LEU A 226 -10.58 8.15 -7.08
N GLN A 227 -11.45 9.15 -6.93
CA GLN A 227 -11.18 10.40 -6.22
C GLN A 227 -10.84 10.18 -4.75
N ASP A 228 -11.61 9.33 -4.06
CA ASP A 228 -11.42 9.07 -2.63
C ASP A 228 -10.11 8.28 -2.40
N ALA A 229 -9.78 7.35 -3.30
CA ALA A 229 -8.50 6.65 -3.26
C ALA A 229 -7.31 7.61 -3.53
N ALA A 230 -7.45 8.48 -4.53
CA ALA A 230 -6.42 9.47 -4.86
C ALA A 230 -6.17 10.46 -3.71
N PHE A 231 -7.25 10.97 -3.10
CA PHE A 231 -7.18 11.83 -1.91
C PHE A 231 -6.49 11.13 -0.73
N SER A 232 -6.90 9.90 -0.42
CA SER A 232 -6.44 9.19 0.78
C SER A 232 -5.01 8.69 0.63
N ALA A 233 -4.63 8.21 -0.56
CA ALA A 233 -3.26 7.82 -0.86
C ALA A 233 -2.33 9.05 -0.81
N ALA A 234 -2.74 10.17 -1.40
CA ALA A 234 -1.99 11.42 -1.32
C ALA A 234 -1.75 11.86 0.12
N ARG A 235 -2.80 11.86 0.95
CA ARG A 235 -2.69 12.17 2.37
C ARG A 235 -1.76 11.20 3.11
N GLY A 236 -1.86 9.91 2.83
CA GLY A 236 -1.03 8.86 3.42
C GLY A 236 0.45 9.00 3.07
N THR A 237 0.78 9.29 1.81
CA THR A 237 2.18 9.50 1.39
C THR A 237 2.83 10.70 2.10
N ILE A 238 2.09 11.80 2.33
CA ILE A 238 2.58 12.95 3.09
C ILE A 238 2.83 12.59 4.56
N HIS A 239 1.91 11.86 5.19
CA HIS A 239 2.13 11.37 6.56
C HIS A 239 3.36 10.46 6.63
N GLY A 240 3.55 9.57 5.64
CA GLY A 240 4.68 8.67 5.59
C GLY A 240 6.00 9.42 5.42
N ALA A 241 6.04 10.39 4.50
CA ALA A 241 7.19 11.26 4.31
C ALA A 241 7.48 12.08 5.58
N ARG A 242 6.46 12.57 6.28
CA ARG A 242 6.65 13.31 7.53
C ARG A 242 7.26 12.46 8.64
N ASP A 243 6.77 11.23 8.82
CA ASP A 243 7.22 10.32 9.88
C ASP A 243 8.73 10.10 9.85
N VAL A 244 9.32 10.18 8.65
CA VAL A 244 10.75 9.96 8.39
C VAL A 244 11.50 11.26 8.09
N GLY A 245 10.86 12.43 8.19
CA GLY A 245 11.48 13.73 7.94
C GLY A 245 11.83 13.99 6.46
N GLY A 246 11.12 13.36 5.54
CA GLY A 246 11.29 13.51 4.09
C GLY A 246 10.78 14.85 3.54
N ASP A 247 11.14 15.13 2.29
CA ASP A 247 10.72 16.33 1.57
C ASP A 247 9.27 16.19 1.09
N LEU A 248 8.37 16.95 1.70
CA LEU A 248 6.94 16.95 1.37
C LEU A 248 6.65 17.53 -0.02
N GLY A 249 7.45 18.49 -0.49
CA GLY A 249 7.29 19.08 -1.83
C GLY A 249 7.68 18.10 -2.92
N ALA A 250 8.78 17.36 -2.73
CA ALA A 250 9.15 16.26 -3.63
C ALA A 250 8.11 15.15 -3.60
N THR A 251 7.64 14.76 -2.41
CA THR A 251 6.58 13.76 -2.22
C THR A 251 5.30 14.17 -2.95
N ALA A 252 4.92 15.45 -2.90
CA ALA A 252 3.77 15.98 -3.60
C ALA A 252 3.90 15.90 -5.13
N ARG A 253 5.09 16.19 -5.67
CA ARG A 253 5.40 16.02 -7.10
C ARG A 253 5.23 14.57 -7.51
N ASP A 254 5.85 13.65 -6.77
CA ASP A 254 5.76 12.22 -7.06
C ASP A 254 4.35 11.66 -6.91
N ALA A 255 3.61 12.10 -5.89
CA ALA A 255 2.23 11.67 -5.71
C ALA A 255 1.34 12.09 -6.87
N ILE A 256 1.46 13.34 -7.35
CA ILE A 256 0.72 13.81 -8.54
C ILE A 256 1.12 13.03 -9.80
N SER A 257 2.42 12.75 -10.00
CA SER A 257 2.86 11.91 -11.11
C SER A 257 2.24 10.50 -11.04
N GLY A 258 2.18 9.90 -9.84
CA GLY A 258 1.53 8.61 -9.62
C GLY A 258 0.02 8.66 -9.86
N THR A 259 -0.65 9.75 -9.46
CA THR A 259 -2.08 9.98 -9.75
C THR A 259 -2.35 10.01 -11.24
N ILE A 260 -1.53 10.73 -12.01
CA ILE A 260 -1.67 10.87 -13.47
C ILE A 260 -1.55 9.49 -14.13
N THR A 261 -0.46 8.78 -13.83
CA THR A 261 -0.19 7.47 -14.43
C THR A 261 -1.24 6.44 -14.00
N GLY A 262 -1.58 6.38 -12.71
CA GLY A 262 -2.57 5.45 -12.18
C GLY A 262 -3.95 5.68 -12.76
N THR A 263 -4.38 6.96 -12.82
CA THR A 263 -5.69 7.32 -13.39
C THR A 263 -5.74 7.03 -14.88
N HIS A 264 -4.65 7.31 -15.62
CA HIS A 264 -4.55 6.99 -17.03
C HIS A 264 -4.62 5.47 -17.29
N GLN A 265 -3.93 4.65 -16.48
CA GLN A 265 -3.96 3.19 -16.59
C GLN A 265 -5.38 2.60 -16.43
N VAL A 266 -6.20 3.20 -15.57
CA VAL A 266 -7.60 2.78 -15.39
C VAL A 266 -8.60 3.53 -16.27
N SER A 267 -8.11 4.31 -17.25
CA SER A 267 -8.94 5.14 -18.13
C SER A 267 -9.91 6.08 -17.38
N GLY A 268 -9.48 6.56 -16.21
CA GLY A 268 -10.26 7.44 -15.34
C GLY A 268 -10.14 8.92 -15.73
N ASN A 269 -10.92 9.77 -15.04
CA ASN A 269 -10.84 11.22 -15.22
C ASN A 269 -9.65 11.80 -14.45
N VAL A 270 -8.54 12.02 -15.15
CA VAL A 270 -7.28 12.57 -14.60
C VAL A 270 -7.50 13.93 -13.93
N VAL A 271 -8.32 14.81 -14.51
CA VAL A 271 -8.53 16.18 -13.99
C VAL A 271 -9.20 16.13 -12.61
N SER A 272 -10.23 15.30 -12.43
CA SER A 272 -10.86 15.12 -11.12
C SER A 272 -9.93 14.44 -10.11
N ALA A 273 -9.16 13.44 -10.55
CA ALA A 273 -8.19 12.77 -9.68
C ALA A 273 -7.10 13.71 -9.17
N LEU A 274 -6.65 14.63 -10.02
CA LEU A 274 -5.68 15.68 -9.68
C LEU A 274 -6.23 16.66 -8.65
N GLU A 275 -7.48 17.10 -8.80
CA GLU A 275 -8.13 17.98 -7.81
C GLU A 275 -8.14 17.32 -6.42
N ASP A 276 -8.58 16.06 -6.32
CA ASP A 276 -8.69 15.37 -5.04
C ASP A 276 -7.34 14.89 -4.49
N SER A 277 -6.37 14.56 -5.34
CA SER A 277 -4.98 14.33 -4.90
C SER A 277 -4.39 15.59 -4.30
N ALA A 278 -4.55 16.74 -4.94
CA ALA A 278 -4.04 18.01 -4.43
C ALA A 278 -4.70 18.40 -3.10
N ARG A 279 -6.02 18.13 -2.97
CA ARG A 279 -6.71 18.26 -1.68
C ARG A 279 -6.07 17.38 -0.60
N GLY A 280 -5.82 16.11 -0.90
CA GLY A 280 -5.19 15.16 0.01
C GLY A 280 -3.79 15.59 0.45
N LEU A 281 -2.96 16.03 -0.52
CA LEU A 281 -1.61 16.51 -0.27
C LEU A 281 -1.58 17.75 0.64
N VAL A 282 -2.38 18.78 0.33
CA VAL A 282 -2.40 20.02 1.12
C VAL A 282 -3.01 19.79 2.49
N LYS A 283 -4.09 19.00 2.58
CA LYS A 283 -4.70 18.66 3.88
C LYS A 283 -3.71 17.88 4.75
N GLY A 284 -3.08 16.83 4.22
CA GLY A 284 -2.07 16.07 4.94
C GLY A 284 -0.90 16.95 5.38
N THR A 285 -0.45 17.85 4.52
CA THR A 285 0.66 18.78 4.83
C THR A 285 0.30 19.72 5.96
N ALA A 286 -0.92 20.26 5.96
CA ALA A 286 -1.39 21.15 7.02
C ALA A 286 -1.54 20.40 8.36
N GLU A 287 -2.06 19.17 8.34
CA GLU A 287 -2.21 18.32 9.53
C GLU A 287 -0.87 17.99 10.19
N VAL A 288 0.18 17.81 9.39
CA VAL A 288 1.53 17.52 9.89
C VAL A 288 2.40 18.76 10.12
N GLY A 289 1.84 19.96 9.93
CA GLY A 289 2.54 21.24 10.12
C GLY A 289 3.63 21.54 9.11
N GLY A 290 3.50 21.04 7.88
CA GLY A 290 4.43 21.29 6.77
C GLY A 290 4.14 22.58 5.98
N ASP A 291 5.01 22.87 5.01
CA ASP A 291 4.84 24.01 4.11
C ASP A 291 3.82 23.71 3.00
N VAL A 292 2.57 24.10 3.25
CA VAL A 292 1.43 23.93 2.34
C VAL A 292 1.59 24.67 1.01
N ALA A 293 2.31 25.81 1.01
CA ALA A 293 2.51 26.61 -0.19
C ALA A 293 3.52 25.91 -1.13
N ASN A 294 4.63 25.41 -0.55
CA ASN A 294 5.61 24.63 -1.29
C ASN A 294 5.01 23.34 -1.87
N VAL A 295 4.21 22.61 -1.08
CA VAL A 295 3.51 21.39 -1.53
C VAL A 295 2.54 21.68 -2.66
N ALA A 296 1.70 22.70 -2.51
CA ALA A 296 0.75 23.08 -3.54
C ALA A 296 1.44 23.48 -4.85
N ARG A 297 2.53 24.25 -4.78
CA ARG A 297 3.31 24.67 -5.95
C ARG A 297 3.94 23.47 -6.68
N ASN A 298 4.60 22.56 -5.95
CA ASN A 298 5.20 21.37 -6.55
C ASN A 298 4.16 20.43 -7.17
N ALA A 299 3.00 20.29 -6.53
CA ALA A 299 1.89 19.52 -7.09
C ALA A 299 1.44 20.09 -8.44
N VAL A 300 1.26 21.42 -8.55
CA VAL A 300 0.85 22.08 -9.81
C VAL A 300 1.91 21.96 -10.89
N GLU A 301 3.19 22.16 -10.57
CA GLU A 301 4.29 21.95 -11.51
C GLU A 301 4.29 20.53 -12.06
N SER A 302 4.14 19.53 -11.18
CA SER A 302 4.05 18.13 -11.58
C SER A 302 2.83 17.84 -12.45
N ALA A 303 1.69 18.48 -12.16
CA ALA A 303 0.47 18.32 -12.95
C ALA A 303 0.67 18.83 -14.38
N ILE A 304 1.34 19.98 -14.54
CA ILE A 304 1.68 20.55 -15.85
C ILE A 304 2.63 19.64 -16.62
N GLU A 305 3.67 19.13 -15.96
CA GLU A 305 4.66 18.24 -16.57
C GLU A 305 4.05 16.91 -16.99
N GLY A 306 3.30 16.25 -16.10
CA GLY A 306 2.70 14.95 -16.34
C GLY A 306 1.54 14.97 -17.33
N ALA A 307 0.70 16.02 -17.31
CA ALA A 307 -0.44 16.14 -18.23
C ALA A 307 -0.01 16.10 -19.71
N LYS A 308 1.11 16.75 -20.04
CA LYS A 308 1.68 16.76 -21.40
C LYS A 308 2.03 15.35 -21.90
N GLN A 309 2.44 14.45 -21.02
CA GLN A 309 2.90 13.11 -21.38
C GLN A 309 1.73 12.18 -21.76
N ILE A 310 0.53 12.45 -21.25
CA ILE A 310 -0.66 11.60 -21.45
C ILE A 310 -1.79 12.31 -22.22
N GLY A 311 -1.49 13.42 -22.90
CA GLY A 311 -2.45 14.13 -23.75
C GLY A 311 -3.55 14.90 -23.01
N VAL A 312 -3.38 15.15 -21.70
CA VAL A 312 -4.28 16.02 -20.93
C VAL A 312 -3.83 17.47 -21.11
N ARG A 313 -4.79 18.41 -21.20
CA ARG A 313 -4.48 19.84 -21.31
C ARG A 313 -3.80 20.31 -20.03
N ALA A 314 -2.60 20.90 -20.16
CA ALA A 314 -1.81 21.33 -19.03
C ALA A 314 -2.53 22.41 -18.20
N GLU A 315 -3.32 23.27 -18.85
CA GLU A 315 -4.15 24.29 -18.20
C GLU A 315 -5.21 23.67 -17.28
N ASP A 316 -5.89 22.61 -17.75
CA ASP A 316 -6.94 21.93 -16.99
C ASP A 316 -6.34 21.18 -15.80
N ALA A 317 -5.22 20.50 -16.01
CA ALA A 317 -4.48 19.80 -14.95
C ALA A 317 -3.97 20.78 -13.88
N ALA A 318 -3.34 21.87 -14.31
CA ALA A 318 -2.83 22.90 -13.40
C ALA A 318 -3.97 23.55 -12.60
N SER A 319 -5.05 23.94 -13.28
CA SER A 319 -6.20 24.58 -12.64
C SER A 319 -6.90 23.64 -11.68
N ALA A 320 -7.12 22.37 -12.04
CA ALA A 320 -7.74 21.40 -11.12
C ALA A 320 -6.90 21.16 -9.87
N THR A 321 -5.59 20.95 -10.04
CA THR A 321 -4.65 20.77 -8.91
C THR A 321 -4.63 22.00 -8.01
N ALA A 322 -4.56 23.20 -8.58
CA ALA A 322 -4.56 24.45 -7.83
C ALA A 322 -5.88 24.69 -7.07
N ASN A 323 -7.02 24.42 -7.72
CA ASN A 323 -8.33 24.53 -7.07
C ASN A 323 -8.49 23.52 -5.93
N GLY A 324 -8.02 22.29 -6.11
CA GLY A 324 -7.99 21.27 -5.06
C GLY A 324 -7.15 21.70 -3.86
N ALA A 325 -5.94 22.21 -4.13
CA ALA A 325 -5.04 22.73 -3.09
C ALA A 325 -5.67 23.89 -2.30
N VAL A 326 -6.22 24.90 -2.97
CA VAL A 326 -6.87 26.06 -2.33
C VAL A 326 -8.11 25.61 -1.54
N SER A 327 -8.89 24.67 -2.09
CA SER A 327 -10.06 24.11 -1.41
C SER A 327 -9.70 23.42 -0.09
N ALA A 328 -8.60 22.64 -0.06
CA ALA A 328 -8.13 22.02 1.18
C ALA A 328 -7.59 23.03 2.19
N ALA A 329 -6.89 24.07 1.72
CA ALA A 329 -6.39 25.14 2.57
C ALA A 329 -7.49 25.88 3.35
N GLY A 330 -8.73 25.90 2.82
CA GLY A 330 -9.90 26.51 3.47
C GLY A 330 -10.20 25.96 4.87
N ALA A 331 -9.89 24.69 5.13
CA ALA A 331 -10.09 24.08 6.44
C ALA A 331 -9.10 24.59 7.52
N PHE A 332 -8.05 25.32 7.12
CA PHE A 332 -6.96 25.78 7.98
C PHE A 332 -6.85 27.31 8.04
N GLY A 333 -7.91 28.02 7.65
CA GLY A 333 -8.04 29.47 7.80
C GLY A 333 -7.51 30.31 6.64
N GLU A 334 -7.84 31.60 6.66
CA GLU A 334 -7.59 32.55 5.55
C GLU A 334 -6.10 32.73 5.23
N THR A 335 -5.22 32.70 6.23
CA THR A 335 -3.76 32.81 6.01
C THR A 335 -3.25 31.66 5.17
N THR A 336 -3.71 30.44 5.44
CA THR A 336 -3.35 29.23 4.68
C THR A 336 -3.89 29.32 3.26
N VAL A 337 -5.15 29.73 3.10
CA VAL A 337 -5.77 29.97 1.78
C VAL A 337 -4.96 30.98 0.98
N LYS A 338 -4.56 32.09 1.59
CA LYS A 338 -3.75 33.13 0.94
C LYS A 338 -2.39 32.58 0.53
N ALA A 339 -1.67 31.91 1.42
CA ALA A 339 -0.35 31.34 1.13
C ALA A 339 -0.41 30.34 -0.04
N VAL A 340 -1.42 29.46 -0.06
CA VAL A 340 -1.62 28.50 -1.15
C VAL A 340 -2.01 29.22 -2.44
N THR A 341 -2.94 30.17 -2.38
CA THR A 341 -3.38 30.97 -3.54
C THR A 341 -2.23 31.73 -4.18
N ASP A 342 -1.40 32.39 -3.38
CA ASP A 342 -0.24 33.13 -3.85
C ASP A 342 0.79 32.19 -4.50
N ALA A 343 0.93 30.96 -3.99
CA ALA A 343 1.86 29.97 -4.52
C ALA A 343 1.42 29.30 -5.84
N VAL A 344 0.10 29.17 -6.07
CA VAL A 344 -0.46 28.44 -7.23
C VAL A 344 -1.09 29.33 -8.29
N SER A 345 -1.19 30.64 -8.06
CA SER A 345 -1.77 31.58 -9.01
C SER A 345 -0.74 32.13 -10.01
N GLY A 346 -1.24 32.73 -11.10
CA GLY A 346 -0.40 33.33 -12.14
C GLY A 346 0.08 32.31 -13.17
N THR A 347 1.29 32.52 -13.69
CA THR A 347 1.91 31.66 -14.70
C THR A 347 2.93 30.73 -14.06
N ILE A 348 2.65 29.44 -14.06
CA ILE A 348 3.54 28.39 -13.52
C ILE A 348 4.01 27.54 -14.68
N SER A 349 5.32 27.38 -14.85
CA SER A 349 5.93 26.60 -15.94
C SER A 349 5.37 26.94 -17.34
N GLY A 350 5.07 28.23 -17.57
CA GLY A 350 4.50 28.74 -18.82
C GLY A 350 2.99 28.52 -19.02
N ILE A 351 2.29 27.99 -18.01
CA ILE A 351 0.84 27.72 -18.03
C ILE A 351 0.14 28.69 -17.09
N THR A 352 -0.92 29.34 -17.60
CA THR A 352 -1.77 30.22 -16.78
C THR A 352 -2.74 29.37 -15.97
N VAL A 353 -2.64 29.47 -14.64
CA VAL A 353 -3.51 28.75 -13.71
C VAL A 353 -4.76 29.58 -13.44
N VAL A 354 -5.94 28.98 -13.66
CA VAL A 354 -7.22 29.64 -13.39
C VAL A 354 -7.84 29.07 -12.11
N LEU A 355 -7.83 29.89 -11.08
CA LEU A 355 -8.55 29.60 -9.84
C LEU A 355 -10.04 29.94 -10.01
N ARG A 356 -10.91 29.01 -9.61
CA ARG A 356 -12.34 29.27 -9.49
C ARG A 356 -12.53 30.15 -8.26
N ALA A 357 -13.27 31.25 -8.42
CA ALA A 357 -13.56 32.16 -7.31
C ALA A 357 -14.16 31.39 -6.11
N PRO A 358 -13.86 31.78 -4.87
CA PRO A 358 -14.18 30.98 -3.70
C PRO A 358 -15.69 30.74 -3.57
N TYR A 359 -16.04 29.54 -3.12
CA TYR A 359 -17.36 29.23 -2.57
C TYR A 359 -17.64 30.25 -1.46
N LYS A 360 -18.61 31.14 -1.70
CA LYS A 360 -19.22 31.90 -0.61
C LYS A 360 -19.84 30.88 0.34
N ASN A 361 -19.42 30.89 1.61
CA ASN A 361 -20.24 30.36 2.68
C ASN A 361 -21.58 31.10 2.61
N ASP A 362 -22.62 30.41 2.16
CA ASP A 362 -23.99 30.89 2.22
C ASP A 362 -24.51 30.68 3.65
N ASP A 363 -23.79 31.21 4.63
CA ASP A 363 -24.29 31.41 5.99
C ASP A 363 -24.79 32.85 6.09
N ARG A 364 -26.00 33.07 5.56
CA ARG A 364 -26.86 34.19 5.95
C ARG A 364 -28.32 33.74 5.94
N SER A 365 -28.80 33.33 7.12
CA SER A 365 -30.11 33.68 7.72
C SER A 365 -30.44 32.71 8.84
#